data_AF-A0A8J3ITZ3-F1
#
_entry.id   AF-A0A8J3ITZ3-F1
#
_cell.length_a   1.000
_cell.length_b   1.000
_cell.length_c   1.000
_cell.angle_alpha   90.00
_cell.angle_beta   90.00
_cell.angle_gamma   90.00
#
_symmetry.space_group_name_H-M   'P 1'
#
loop_
_entity.id
_entity.type
_entity.pdbx_description
1 polymer ?
#
loop_
_entity_poly.entity_id
_entity_poly.type
_entity_poly.pdbx_seq_one_letter_code
_entity_poly.pdbx_strand_id
1 'polypeptide(L)'
;MNGRLLYHKTKSATSRNGLVKTTVLRNEKEINAYSDDFSGNQDPYIWQKVFLHTYCHMGQMRDGFQCKPKGHPEVDRGDILFWITSDVRGNYTQLKCDLVFVVAEKQYWSLPNQINRHDSPANTDSEDAFKEHYAWVEQHKLSDKMVAQGFRRFTLKADPAQSFQPQDANGNLLDIRPLLKRLNVNLTALNKDLGPSEPGRFARPFLLEEQKARALYTMIRKSTFAPIQLTGDDFAQPDFERERKRGRKKSTP
;
A
#
# COMPACT_ATOMS: atom_id res chain seq x y z
N MET A 1 -14.69 -11.60 -2.48
CA MET A 1 -13.76 -10.55 -1.98
C MET A 1 -12.56 -11.26 -1.41
N ASN A 2 -11.47 -11.31 -2.17
CA ASN A 2 -10.26 -11.96 -1.70
C ASN A 2 -9.46 -11.00 -0.82
N GLY A 3 -8.70 -11.54 0.13
CA GLY A 3 -7.78 -10.76 0.94
C GLY A 3 -6.33 -11.07 0.59
N ARG A 4 -5.47 -10.06 0.62
CA ARG A 4 -4.03 -10.25 0.47
C ARG A 4 -3.31 -9.44 1.54
N LEU A 5 -2.38 -10.06 2.27
CA LEU A 5 -1.38 -9.29 3.01
C LEU A 5 -0.21 -9.01 2.08
N LEU A 6 0.15 -7.74 1.99
CA LEU A 6 1.22 -7.25 1.14
C LEU A 6 2.30 -6.65 2.04
N TYR A 7 3.51 -7.21 1.96
CA TYR A 7 4.62 -6.71 2.72
C TYR A 7 5.22 -5.46 2.05
N HIS A 8 5.20 -4.35 2.78
CA HIS A 8 5.95 -3.17 2.43
C HIS A 8 7.33 -3.22 3.07
N LYS A 9 8.38 -3.26 2.24
CA LYS A 9 9.77 -3.22 2.72
C LYS A 9 10.18 -1.76 2.89
N THR A 10 10.17 -1.26 4.12
CA THR A 10 10.97 -0.09 4.46
C THR A 10 12.45 -0.44 4.24
N LYS A 11 13.22 0.45 3.60
CA LYS A 11 14.65 0.23 3.33
C LYS A 11 15.37 -0.15 4.64
N SER A 12 16.29 -1.11 4.54
CA SER A 12 16.83 -1.97 5.60
C SER A 12 17.31 -1.27 6.88
N ALA A 13 17.52 -2.11 7.91
CA ALA A 13 18.09 -1.90 9.25
C ALA A 13 19.40 -1.08 9.39
N THR A 14 19.82 -0.36 8.35
CA THR A 14 20.97 0.55 8.34
C THR A 14 20.65 1.92 7.71
N SER A 15 19.47 2.12 7.11
CA SER A 15 18.99 3.44 6.66
C SER A 15 17.87 3.93 7.59
N ARG A 16 18.02 5.16 8.10
CA ARG A 16 17.31 5.73 9.25
C ARG A 16 15.79 5.96 9.15
N ASN A 17 15.11 5.65 8.05
CA ASN A 17 13.71 6.08 7.90
C ASN A 17 12.78 4.89 7.63
N GLY A 18 12.15 4.40 8.69
CA GLY A 18 10.84 3.73 8.59
C GLY A 18 9.77 4.73 8.12
N LEU A 19 8.49 4.34 8.17
CA LEU A 19 7.40 5.25 7.83
C LEU A 19 7.56 6.58 8.58
N VAL A 20 7.53 7.68 7.83
CA VAL A 20 7.56 9.04 8.35
C VAL A 20 6.27 9.29 9.10
N LYS A 21 6.44 9.74 10.35
CA LYS A 21 5.35 10.16 11.20
C LYS A 21 5.08 11.64 10.97
N THR A 22 3.93 11.96 10.40
CA THR A 22 3.45 13.33 10.16
C THR A 22 2.23 13.59 11.04
N THR A 23 2.06 14.80 11.58
CA THR A 23 0.84 15.14 12.32
C THR A 23 -0.24 15.60 11.35
N VAL A 24 -1.44 15.06 11.48
CA VAL A 24 -2.67 15.52 10.81
C VAL A 24 -3.67 16.01 11.84
N LEU A 25 -4.46 17.02 11.47
CA LEU A 25 -5.56 17.48 12.30
C LEU A 25 -6.85 16.78 11.91
N ARG A 26 -7.55 16.20 12.89
CA ARG A 26 -8.89 15.64 12.71
C ARG A 26 -9.78 16.13 13.82
N ASN A 27 -10.81 16.92 13.47
CA ASN A 27 -11.68 17.56 14.44
C ASN A 27 -10.88 18.29 15.53
N GLU A 28 -9.89 19.11 15.11
CA GLU A 28 -9.00 19.89 15.98
C GLU A 28 -8.05 19.06 16.88
N LYS A 29 -8.00 17.74 16.70
CA LYS A 29 -7.06 16.86 17.40
C LYS A 29 -5.90 16.48 16.50
N GLU A 30 -4.69 16.55 17.05
CA GLU A 30 -3.49 16.02 16.43
C GLU A 30 -3.50 14.50 16.44
N ILE A 31 -3.38 13.90 15.25
CA ILE A 31 -3.28 12.46 15.04
C ILE A 31 -2.04 12.19 14.20
N ASN A 32 -1.38 11.08 14.48
CA ASN A 32 -0.22 10.66 13.72
C ASN A 32 -0.67 10.03 12.40
N ALA A 33 -0.11 10.46 11.29
CA ALA A 33 -0.18 9.81 10.00
C ALA A 33 1.17 9.14 9.71
N TYR A 34 1.14 7.92 9.19
CA TYR A 34 2.34 7.17 8.82
C TYR A 34 2.40 7.04 7.30
N SER A 35 3.43 7.61 6.68
CA SER A 35 3.61 7.58 5.23
C SER A 35 5.04 7.23 4.87
N ASP A 36 5.30 6.91 3.60
CA ASP A 36 6.66 7.02 3.09
C ASP A 36 7.13 8.48 3.10
N ASP A 37 8.44 8.67 2.99
CA ASP A 37 9.02 9.99 2.83
C ASP A 37 8.52 10.64 1.52
N PHE A 38 8.16 11.92 1.61
CA PHE A 38 7.67 12.72 0.48
C PHE A 38 8.78 13.16 -0.48
N SER A 39 10.03 12.79 -0.21
CA SER A 39 11.20 13.14 -1.02
C SER A 39 11.34 12.35 -2.32
N GLY A 40 10.57 11.27 -2.52
CA GLY A 40 10.67 10.40 -3.69
C GLY A 40 9.36 9.70 -4.06
N ASN A 41 9.47 8.59 -4.81
CA ASN A 41 8.32 7.74 -5.10
C ASN A 41 7.74 7.18 -3.79
N GLN A 42 6.48 7.51 -3.52
CA GLN A 42 5.76 7.05 -2.33
C GLN A 42 5.22 5.65 -2.57
N ASP A 43 6.06 4.64 -2.37
CA ASP A 43 5.67 3.24 -2.45
C ASP A 43 5.05 2.77 -1.12
N PRO A 44 4.10 1.82 -1.12
CA PRO A 44 3.38 1.23 -2.23
C PRO A 44 2.03 1.92 -2.48
N TYR A 45 1.76 3.06 -1.82
CA TYR A 45 0.56 3.84 -2.03
C TYR A 45 0.79 5.35 -1.87
N ILE A 46 -0.06 6.13 -2.53
CA ILE A 46 0.00 7.60 -2.50
C ILE A 46 -1.18 8.14 -1.70
N TRP A 47 -0.84 9.02 -0.75
CA TRP A 47 -1.79 9.65 0.16
C TRP A 47 -2.51 10.80 -0.55
N GLN A 48 -3.75 10.53 -0.94
CA GLN A 48 -4.70 11.53 -1.42
C GLN A 48 -6.10 11.09 -0.98
N LYS A 49 -7.12 11.88 -1.33
CA LYS A 49 -8.54 11.54 -1.06
C LYS A 49 -8.91 10.11 -1.46
N VAL A 50 -8.38 9.64 -2.58
CA VAL A 50 -8.52 8.27 -3.06
C VAL A 50 -7.14 7.63 -3.11
N PHE A 51 -6.79 6.76 -2.14
CA PHE A 51 -5.47 6.13 -2.14
C PHE A 51 -5.20 5.43 -3.48
N LEU A 52 -4.02 5.69 -4.02
CA LEU A 52 -3.55 5.05 -5.25
C LEU A 52 -2.51 4.00 -4.90
N HIS A 53 -2.56 2.84 -5.52
CA HIS A 53 -1.47 1.87 -5.47
C HIS A 53 -0.35 2.25 -6.43
N THR A 54 0.93 2.14 -6.03
CA THR A 54 2.04 2.45 -6.93
C THR A 54 2.29 1.40 -8.00
N TYR A 55 2.71 1.83 -9.18
CA TYR A 55 2.99 0.87 -10.25
C TYR A 55 4.22 -0.03 -9.93
N CYS A 56 5.10 0.37 -9.01
CA CYS A 56 6.33 -0.37 -8.66
C CYS A 56 6.05 -1.77 -8.09
N HIS A 57 4.89 -1.94 -7.44
CA HIS A 57 4.49 -3.20 -6.83
C HIS A 57 3.46 -4.00 -7.66
N MET A 58 3.15 -3.59 -8.90
CA MET A 58 2.18 -4.31 -9.77
C MET A 58 2.55 -5.79 -10.00
N GLY A 59 3.84 -6.10 -9.95
CA GLY A 59 4.33 -7.48 -10.02
C GLY A 59 3.77 -8.39 -8.94
N GLN A 60 3.45 -7.85 -7.77
CA GLN A 60 2.80 -8.60 -6.68
C GLN A 60 1.29 -8.76 -6.93
N MET A 61 0.72 -8.03 -7.87
CA MET A 61 -0.73 -7.94 -8.07
C MET A 61 -1.24 -8.72 -9.28
N ARG A 62 -0.37 -9.06 -10.24
CA ARG A 62 -0.71 -9.82 -11.45
C ARG A 62 -0.39 -11.32 -11.35
N ASP A 63 -1.22 -12.17 -11.96
CA ASP A 63 -0.90 -13.61 -12.13
C ASP A 63 0.37 -13.81 -12.98
N GLY A 64 1.18 -14.81 -12.63
CA GLY A 64 2.36 -15.23 -13.41
C GLY A 64 3.59 -14.30 -13.38
N PHE A 65 3.61 -13.23 -12.59
CA PHE A 65 4.84 -12.45 -12.38
C PHE A 65 5.73 -13.09 -11.31
N GLN A 66 7.03 -12.75 -11.28
CA GLN A 66 8.15 -13.38 -10.53
C GLN A 66 7.89 -13.75 -9.04
N CYS A 67 6.80 -13.28 -8.47
CA CYS A 67 6.41 -13.43 -7.07
C CYS A 67 5.15 -14.30 -6.85
N LYS A 68 4.46 -14.79 -7.89
CA LYS A 68 3.24 -15.60 -7.73
C LYS A 68 3.44 -17.04 -8.20
N PRO A 69 3.00 -18.05 -7.43
CA PRO A 69 2.70 -19.37 -7.96
C PRO A 69 1.66 -19.26 -9.09
N LYS A 70 1.81 -20.07 -10.14
CA LYS A 70 0.85 -20.17 -11.25
C LYS A 70 -0.54 -20.51 -10.69
N GLY A 71 -1.56 -19.72 -11.02
CA GLY A 71 -2.94 -19.92 -10.54
C GLY A 71 -3.37 -18.99 -9.39
N HIS A 72 -2.57 -17.99 -9.03
CA HIS A 72 -3.01 -16.96 -8.09
C HIS A 72 -3.89 -15.92 -8.81
N PRO A 73 -5.12 -15.65 -8.34
CA PRO A 73 -5.99 -14.69 -8.99
C PRO A 73 -5.35 -13.29 -8.99
N GLU A 74 -5.53 -12.59 -10.10
CA GLU A 74 -5.17 -11.19 -10.23
C GLU A 74 -6.00 -10.34 -9.26
N VAL A 75 -5.44 -9.21 -8.80
CA VAL A 75 -6.20 -8.25 -8.00
C VAL A 75 -7.32 -7.66 -8.85
N ASP A 76 -8.53 -7.65 -8.29
CA ASP A 76 -9.72 -7.08 -8.94
C ASP A 76 -10.55 -6.23 -7.96
N ARG A 77 -11.55 -5.52 -8.50
CA ARG A 77 -12.50 -4.71 -7.75
C ARG A 77 -13.13 -5.52 -6.62
N GLY A 78 -13.19 -4.89 -5.45
CA GLY A 78 -13.73 -5.47 -4.24
C GLY A 78 -12.74 -6.34 -3.46
N ASP A 79 -11.52 -6.60 -3.95
CA ASP A 79 -10.49 -7.23 -3.13
C ASP A 79 -9.99 -6.29 -2.02
N ILE A 80 -9.52 -6.88 -0.92
CA ILE A 80 -8.92 -6.14 0.20
C ILE A 80 -7.42 -6.42 0.25
N LEU A 81 -6.63 -5.36 0.23
CA LEU A 81 -5.19 -5.41 0.38
C LEU A 81 -4.81 -4.85 1.75
N PHE A 82 -4.17 -5.66 2.58
CA PHE A 82 -3.62 -5.27 3.87
C PHE A 82 -2.13 -5.00 3.69
N TRP A 83 -1.77 -3.73 3.54
CA TRP A 83 -0.37 -3.33 3.54
C TRP A 83 0.17 -3.42 4.95
N ILE A 84 1.30 -4.11 5.07
CA ILE A 84 1.92 -4.38 6.35
C ILE A 84 3.43 -4.14 6.34
N THR A 85 3.91 -3.57 7.44
CA THR A 85 5.32 -3.51 7.80
C THR A 85 5.58 -4.40 9.02
N SER A 86 6.85 -4.71 9.26
CA SER A 86 7.26 -5.52 10.40
C SER A 86 8.53 -4.98 11.04
N ASP A 87 8.74 -5.35 12.28
CA ASP A 87 9.93 -5.05 13.07
C ASP A 87 11.19 -5.79 12.60
N VAL A 88 11.11 -7.12 12.45
CA VAL A 88 12.27 -7.98 12.16
C VAL A 88 11.97 -8.92 11.02
N ARG A 89 12.71 -8.76 9.92
CA ARG A 89 12.54 -9.56 8.70
C ARG A 89 12.71 -11.06 8.97
N GLY A 90 11.69 -11.87 8.65
CA GLY A 90 11.73 -13.34 8.76
C GLY A 90 11.43 -13.89 10.16
N ASN A 91 11.34 -13.04 11.18
CA ASN A 91 10.87 -13.41 12.52
C ASN A 91 10.00 -12.28 13.08
N TYR A 92 8.88 -12.03 12.41
CA TYR A 92 8.00 -10.90 12.69
C TYR A 92 7.39 -11.03 14.09
N THR A 93 7.85 -10.21 15.04
CA THR A 93 7.22 -10.17 16.36
C THR A 93 6.00 -9.25 16.34
N GLN A 94 5.98 -8.28 15.44
CA GLN A 94 4.87 -7.39 15.15
C GLN A 94 4.60 -7.32 13.65
N LEU A 95 3.32 -7.22 13.28
CA LEU A 95 2.88 -6.96 11.91
C LEU A 95 1.99 -5.72 11.92
N LYS A 96 2.59 -4.57 11.65
CA LYS A 96 1.89 -3.29 11.64
C LYS A 96 1.11 -3.16 10.34
N CYS A 97 -0.17 -2.83 10.41
CA CYS A 97 -0.98 -2.57 9.23
C CYS A 97 -0.90 -1.09 8.87
N ASP A 98 -0.20 -0.79 7.78
CA ASP A 98 0.04 0.58 7.32
C ASP A 98 -1.17 1.15 6.60
N LEU A 99 -1.87 0.29 5.84
CA LEU A 99 -3.07 0.66 5.10
C LEU A 99 -3.97 -0.56 4.83
N VAL A 100 -5.27 -0.39 5.08
CA VAL A 100 -6.32 -1.25 4.54
C VAL A 100 -6.81 -0.61 3.24
N PHE A 101 -6.55 -1.26 2.12
CA PHE A 101 -6.90 -0.76 0.78
C PHE A 101 -7.96 -1.68 0.17
N VAL A 102 -9.20 -1.18 0.09
CA VAL A 102 -10.29 -1.87 -0.60
C VAL A 102 -10.32 -1.38 -2.05
N VAL A 103 -10.16 -2.28 -3.01
CA VAL A 103 -10.05 -1.89 -4.43
C VAL A 103 -11.42 -1.45 -4.95
N ALA A 104 -11.59 -0.17 -5.25
CA ALA A 104 -12.78 0.34 -5.94
C ALA A 104 -12.64 0.21 -7.46
N GLU A 105 -11.47 0.52 -7.98
CA GLU A 105 -11.21 0.55 -9.42
C GLU A 105 -9.84 -0.03 -9.75
N LYS A 106 -9.77 -0.60 -10.96
CA LYS A 106 -8.54 -1.01 -11.60
C LYS A 106 -8.56 -0.53 -13.04
N GLN A 107 -7.62 0.33 -13.38
CA GLN A 107 -7.60 1.02 -14.67
C GLN A 107 -6.24 0.81 -15.32
N TYR A 108 -6.26 0.22 -16.52
CA TYR A 108 -5.05 -0.02 -17.30
C TYR A 108 -4.59 1.26 -18.00
N TRP A 109 -3.28 1.43 -18.09
CA TRP A 109 -2.70 2.52 -18.83
C TRP A 109 -2.82 2.25 -20.33
N SER A 110 -3.00 3.33 -21.09
CA SER A 110 -3.04 3.31 -22.55
C SER A 110 -1.73 2.73 -23.10
N LEU A 111 -0.60 3.23 -22.60
CA LEU A 111 0.76 2.84 -23.00
C LEU A 111 1.53 2.13 -21.85
N PRO A 112 2.42 1.18 -22.16
CA PRO A 112 3.11 0.38 -21.14
C PRO A 112 4.12 1.15 -20.28
N ASN A 113 4.65 2.27 -20.75
CA ASN A 113 5.69 3.06 -20.04
C ASN A 113 5.40 4.56 -20.08
N GLN A 114 4.20 4.95 -20.47
CA GLN A 114 3.80 6.35 -20.60
C GLN A 114 2.33 6.45 -20.21
N ILE A 115 1.96 7.58 -19.64
CA ILE A 115 0.57 7.92 -19.37
C ILE A 115 0.42 9.43 -19.54
N ASN A 116 -0.55 9.84 -20.34
CA ASN A 116 -0.88 11.24 -20.46
C ASN A 116 -1.76 11.68 -19.28
N ARG A 117 -1.68 12.95 -18.88
CA ARG A 117 -2.56 13.54 -17.87
C ARG A 117 -4.05 13.37 -18.22
N HIS A 118 -4.39 13.33 -19.50
CA HIS A 118 -5.76 13.15 -19.99
C HIS A 118 -6.19 11.70 -20.14
N ASP A 119 -5.28 10.73 -19.99
CA ASP A 119 -5.63 9.32 -20.00
C ASP A 119 -6.34 8.95 -18.68
N SER A 120 -7.35 8.09 -18.76
CA SER A 120 -7.77 7.31 -17.59
C SER A 120 -6.65 6.31 -17.28
N PRO A 121 -6.16 6.16 -16.03
CA PRO A 121 -6.67 6.67 -14.73
C PRO A 121 -6.30 8.10 -14.31
N ALA A 122 -5.30 8.71 -14.93
CA ALA A 122 -4.65 9.94 -14.46
C ALA A 122 -5.55 11.20 -14.50
N ASN A 123 -6.51 11.24 -15.40
CA ASN A 123 -7.37 12.42 -15.64
C ASN A 123 -8.33 12.77 -14.50
N THR A 124 -8.57 11.84 -13.57
CA THR A 124 -9.44 12.04 -12.40
C THR A 124 -8.67 12.31 -11.11
N ASP A 125 -7.33 12.27 -11.16
CA ASP A 125 -6.47 12.49 -10.00
C ASP A 125 -5.98 13.95 -9.89
N SER A 126 -5.47 14.34 -8.74
CA SER A 126 -4.86 15.67 -8.55
C SER A 126 -3.55 15.84 -9.35
N GLU A 127 -3.11 17.08 -9.58
CA GLU A 127 -1.81 17.35 -10.22
C GLU A 127 -0.64 16.77 -9.44
N ASP A 128 -0.73 16.80 -8.11
CA ASP A 128 0.30 16.22 -7.27
C ASP A 128 0.32 14.70 -7.36
N ALA A 129 -0.85 14.05 -7.37
CA ALA A 129 -0.93 12.62 -7.62
C ALA A 129 -0.39 12.26 -9.01
N PHE A 130 -0.59 13.12 -10.03
CA PHE A 130 0.06 12.95 -11.32
C PHE A 130 1.59 12.87 -11.21
N LYS A 131 2.17 13.87 -10.55
CA LYS A 131 3.62 14.00 -10.40
C LYS A 131 4.23 12.93 -9.50
N GLU A 132 3.53 12.52 -8.46
CA GLU A 132 4.03 11.54 -7.49
C GLU A 132 3.77 10.10 -7.91
N HIS A 133 2.68 9.83 -8.61
CA HIS A 133 2.29 8.47 -9.00
C HIS A 133 2.71 8.10 -10.41
N TYR A 134 2.62 9.01 -11.37
CA TYR A 134 2.67 8.65 -12.77
C TYR A 134 3.98 9.08 -13.43
N ALA A 135 4.53 10.24 -13.03
CA ALA A 135 5.76 10.79 -13.62
C ALA A 135 7.03 9.98 -13.31
N TRP A 136 7.00 9.10 -12.31
CA TRP A 136 8.15 8.29 -11.89
C TRP A 136 8.36 7.03 -12.76
N VAL A 137 7.51 6.78 -13.76
CA VAL A 137 7.52 5.57 -14.61
C VAL A 137 8.90 5.24 -15.21
N GLU A 138 9.68 6.28 -15.51
CA GLU A 138 11.03 6.18 -16.05
C GLU A 138 11.98 5.36 -15.18
N GLN A 139 11.80 5.37 -13.85
CA GLN A 139 12.65 4.62 -12.91
C GLN A 139 12.34 3.12 -12.88
N HIS A 140 11.18 2.70 -13.40
CA HIS A 140 10.74 1.32 -13.35
C HIS A 140 10.09 0.88 -14.66
N LYS A 141 10.68 1.23 -15.81
CA LYS A 141 10.18 0.85 -17.13
C LYS A 141 9.98 -0.67 -17.26
N LEU A 142 8.86 -1.06 -17.85
CA LEU A 142 8.67 -2.41 -18.37
C LEU A 142 9.66 -2.59 -19.52
N SER A 143 10.42 -3.68 -19.53
CA SER A 143 11.32 -3.98 -20.64
C SER A 143 10.53 -4.34 -21.90
N ASP A 144 11.15 -4.19 -23.07
CA ASP A 144 10.52 -4.52 -24.36
C ASP A 144 10.03 -5.97 -24.39
N LYS A 145 10.78 -6.89 -23.77
CA LYS A 145 10.36 -8.29 -23.60
C LYS A 145 9.04 -8.40 -22.84
N MET A 146 8.88 -7.65 -21.75
CA MET A 146 7.64 -7.65 -21.00
C MET A 146 6.51 -7.03 -21.83
N VAL A 147 6.76 -5.92 -22.52
CA VAL A 147 5.75 -5.29 -23.39
C VAL A 147 5.30 -6.26 -24.49
N ALA A 148 6.24 -6.94 -25.16
CA ALA A 148 5.95 -7.94 -26.19
C ALA A 148 5.16 -9.15 -25.66
N GLN A 149 5.32 -9.49 -24.38
CA GLN A 149 4.53 -10.50 -23.68
C GLN A 149 3.15 -9.98 -23.22
N GLY A 150 2.73 -8.80 -23.67
CA GLY A 150 1.43 -8.20 -23.35
C GLY A 150 1.37 -7.58 -21.96
N PHE A 151 2.51 -7.24 -21.34
CA PHE A 151 2.49 -6.56 -20.04
C PHE A 151 2.00 -5.13 -20.16
N ARG A 152 0.99 -4.81 -19.35
CA ARG A 152 0.39 -3.47 -19.23
C ARG A 152 0.46 -3.01 -17.79
N ARG A 153 0.62 -1.70 -17.61
CA ARG A 153 0.47 -1.07 -16.31
C ARG A 153 -0.99 -0.88 -15.97
N PHE A 154 -1.26 -0.81 -14.68
CA PHE A 154 -2.55 -0.39 -14.18
C PHE A 154 -2.35 0.38 -12.88
N THR A 155 -3.32 1.23 -12.59
CA THR A 155 -3.47 1.87 -11.29
C THR A 155 -4.67 1.26 -10.59
N LEU A 156 -4.51 0.93 -9.31
CA LEU A 156 -5.64 0.63 -8.44
C LEU A 156 -6.04 1.90 -7.70
N LYS A 157 -7.34 2.15 -7.61
CA LYS A 157 -7.91 3.22 -6.80
C LYS A 157 -8.70 2.62 -5.65
N ALA A 158 -8.45 3.12 -4.45
CA ALA A 158 -9.11 2.68 -3.24
C ALA A 158 -10.56 3.17 -3.18
N ASP A 159 -11.42 2.41 -2.51
CA ASP A 159 -12.69 2.93 -2.03
C ASP A 159 -12.40 3.92 -0.88
N PRO A 160 -12.76 5.21 -1.03
CA PRO A 160 -12.42 6.25 -0.05
C PRO A 160 -13.15 6.09 1.29
N ALA A 161 -14.31 5.42 1.32
CA ALA A 161 -15.09 5.21 2.53
C ALA A 161 -14.66 3.94 3.28
N GLN A 162 -14.17 2.94 2.54
CA GLN A 162 -13.82 1.63 3.07
C GLN A 162 -12.32 1.44 3.36
N SER A 163 -11.47 2.29 2.79
CA SER A 163 -10.01 2.22 2.94
C SER A 163 -9.51 3.21 3.97
N PHE A 164 -8.55 2.80 4.80
CA PHE A 164 -8.06 3.61 5.92
C PHE A 164 -6.75 3.07 6.48
N GLN A 165 -6.00 3.94 7.16
CA GLN A 165 -4.86 3.56 7.99
C GLN A 165 -5.36 3.28 9.42
N PRO A 166 -5.29 2.01 9.88
CA PRO A 166 -5.75 1.64 11.22
C PRO A 166 -4.71 1.92 12.30
N GLN A 167 -5.15 2.50 13.41
CA GLN A 167 -4.30 2.81 14.55
C GLN A 167 -4.94 2.40 15.88
N ASP A 168 -4.09 2.07 16.85
CA ASP A 168 -4.48 1.83 18.23
C ASP A 168 -4.90 3.12 18.95
N ALA A 169 -5.33 3.01 20.20
CA ALA A 169 -5.78 4.16 21.01
C ALA A 169 -4.68 5.18 21.29
N ASN A 170 -3.40 4.80 21.13
CA ASN A 170 -2.25 5.67 21.32
C ASN A 170 -1.79 6.33 20.01
N GLY A 171 -2.52 6.12 18.91
CA GLY A 171 -2.17 6.65 17.60
C GLY A 171 -0.93 5.98 16.98
N ASN A 172 -0.64 4.73 17.35
CA ASN A 172 0.36 3.90 16.67
C ASN A 172 -0.33 3.00 15.63
N LEU A 173 0.40 2.60 14.58
CA LEU A 173 -0.10 1.59 13.65
C LEU A 173 -0.53 0.31 14.39
N LEU A 174 -1.69 -0.20 13.99
CA LEU A 174 -2.27 -1.40 14.58
C LEU A 174 -1.38 -2.62 14.30
N ASP A 175 -0.98 -3.35 15.35
CA ASP A 175 -0.40 -4.68 15.18
C ASP A 175 -1.52 -5.70 14.92
N ILE A 176 -1.56 -6.25 13.72
CA ILE A 176 -2.59 -7.22 13.30
C ILE A 176 -2.22 -8.65 13.61
N ARG A 177 -1.00 -8.94 14.08
CA ARG A 177 -0.56 -10.31 14.40
C ARG A 177 -1.49 -11.01 15.41
N PRO A 178 -1.98 -10.37 16.50
CA PRO A 178 -2.96 -11.00 17.39
C PRO A 178 -4.29 -11.33 16.69
N LEU A 179 -4.73 -10.50 15.74
CA LEU A 179 -5.96 -10.73 15.00
C LEU A 179 -5.81 -11.91 14.04
N LEU A 180 -4.67 -12.00 13.34
CA LEU A 180 -4.33 -13.14 12.48
C LEU A 180 -4.31 -14.46 13.25
N LYS A 181 -3.77 -14.47 14.48
CA LYS A 181 -3.81 -15.64 15.37
C LYS A 181 -5.25 -16.05 15.72
N ARG A 182 -6.12 -15.08 16.04
CA ARG A 182 -7.54 -15.35 16.33
C ARG A 182 -8.29 -15.95 15.13
N LEU A 183 -7.86 -15.63 13.91
CA LEU A 183 -8.40 -16.16 12.67
C LEU A 183 -7.73 -17.47 12.22
N ASN A 184 -6.88 -18.06 13.06
CA ASN A 184 -6.12 -19.27 12.76
C ASN A 184 -5.29 -19.16 11.46
N VAL A 185 -4.74 -17.98 11.18
CA VAL A 185 -3.80 -17.80 10.07
C VAL A 185 -2.47 -18.45 10.43
N ASN A 186 -1.95 -19.29 9.53
CA ASN A 186 -0.67 -19.96 9.72
C ASN A 186 0.48 -18.93 9.61
N LEU A 187 0.96 -18.46 10.76
CA LEU A 187 2.02 -17.45 10.82
C LEU A 187 3.35 -17.96 10.26
N THR A 188 3.62 -19.27 10.30
CA THR A 188 4.82 -19.85 9.68
C THR A 188 4.76 -19.75 8.16
N ALA A 189 3.60 -20.04 7.56
CA ALA A 189 3.37 -19.86 6.13
C ALA A 189 3.45 -18.38 5.73
N LEU A 190 2.83 -17.50 6.53
CA LEU A 190 2.92 -16.06 6.35
C LEU A 190 4.36 -15.55 6.38
N ASN A 191 5.16 -16.00 7.35
CA ASN A 191 6.57 -15.63 7.43
C ASN A 191 7.36 -16.10 6.20
N LYS A 192 7.03 -17.27 5.66
CA LYS A 192 7.66 -17.83 4.45
C LYS A 192 7.32 -17.01 3.20
N ASP A 193 6.08 -16.54 3.07
CA ASP A 193 5.62 -15.80 1.90
C ASP A 193 6.07 -14.33 1.94
N LEU A 194 6.01 -13.68 3.10
CA LEU A 194 6.43 -12.28 3.26
C LEU A 194 7.96 -12.12 3.44
N GLY A 195 8.65 -13.17 3.90
CA GLY A 195 10.10 -13.18 4.09
C GLY A 195 10.87 -13.41 2.79
N PRO A 196 12.12 -12.89 2.66
CA PRO A 196 13.04 -13.39 1.65
C PRO A 196 13.38 -14.82 2.04
N SER A 197 12.90 -15.80 1.30
CA SER A 197 13.42 -17.16 1.50
C SER A 197 14.92 -17.19 1.15
N GLU A 198 15.38 -16.32 0.24
CA GLU A 198 16.71 -16.32 -0.37
C GLU A 198 17.13 -14.91 -0.85
N PRO A 199 18.45 -14.62 -1.01
CA PRO A 199 18.94 -13.43 -1.70
C PRO A 199 18.31 -13.32 -3.10
N GLY A 200 17.72 -12.17 -3.43
CA GLY A 200 17.05 -11.96 -4.72
C GLY A 200 15.57 -12.37 -4.78
N ARG A 201 15.01 -13.01 -3.73
CA ARG A 201 13.54 -13.20 -3.62
C ARG A 201 12.86 -11.96 -3.05
N PHE A 202 11.91 -11.44 -3.83
CA PHE A 202 10.96 -10.41 -3.39
C PHE A 202 9.88 -11.02 -2.48
N ALA A 203 9.38 -10.23 -1.53
CA ALA A 203 8.24 -10.64 -0.70
C ALA A 203 7.02 -10.90 -1.59
N ARG A 204 6.30 -11.97 -1.28
CA ARG A 204 5.10 -12.40 -2.01
C ARG A 204 3.85 -12.02 -1.22
N PRO A 205 2.75 -11.66 -1.88
CA PRO A 205 1.46 -11.54 -1.20
C PRO A 205 1.10 -12.84 -0.48
N PHE A 206 0.74 -12.75 0.79
CA PHE A 206 0.08 -13.86 1.47
C PHE A 206 -1.42 -13.79 1.19
N LEU A 207 -1.96 -14.83 0.55
CA LEU A 207 -3.40 -14.90 0.28
C LEU A 207 -4.16 -15.30 1.53
N LEU A 208 -5.18 -14.53 1.86
CA LEU A 208 -6.19 -14.92 2.83
C LEU A 208 -7.39 -15.54 2.10
N GLU A 209 -7.88 -16.64 2.65
CA GLU A 209 -9.22 -17.13 2.34
C GLU A 209 -10.24 -15.99 2.52
N GLU A 210 -11.22 -15.91 1.62
CA GLU A 210 -12.21 -14.82 1.61
C GLU A 210 -12.88 -14.59 2.97
N GLN A 211 -13.26 -15.67 3.68
CA GLN A 211 -13.87 -15.56 5.00
C GLN A 211 -12.93 -14.91 6.02
N LYS A 212 -11.65 -15.32 6.04
CA LYS A 212 -10.63 -14.75 6.92
C LYS A 212 -10.31 -13.30 6.56
N ALA A 213 -10.28 -12.97 5.27
CA ALA A 213 -10.08 -11.60 4.79
C ALA A 213 -11.19 -10.65 5.28
N ARG A 214 -12.45 -11.05 5.09
CA ARG A 214 -13.62 -10.28 5.54
C ARG A 214 -13.67 -10.17 7.06
N ALA A 215 -13.34 -11.25 7.77
CA ALA A 215 -13.29 -11.25 9.23
C ALA A 215 -12.19 -10.31 9.74
N LEU A 216 -10.99 -10.36 9.16
CA LEU A 216 -9.88 -9.46 9.52
C LEU A 216 -10.26 -8.00 9.26
N TYR A 217 -10.81 -7.70 8.09
CA TYR A 217 -11.31 -6.36 7.77
C TYR A 217 -12.34 -5.87 8.78
N THR A 218 -13.33 -6.70 9.09
CA THR A 218 -14.39 -6.38 10.06
C THR A 218 -13.82 -6.15 11.46
N MET A 219 -12.85 -6.96 11.89
CA MET A 219 -12.18 -6.78 13.17
C MET A 219 -11.41 -5.46 13.20
N ILE A 220 -10.60 -5.16 12.19
CA ILE A 220 -9.84 -3.91 12.11
C ILE A 220 -10.77 -2.70 12.04
N ARG A 221 -11.87 -2.78 11.29
CA ARG A 221 -12.86 -1.69 11.14
C ARG A 221 -13.63 -1.39 12.42
N LYS A 222 -13.72 -2.34 13.36
CA LYS A 222 -14.35 -2.10 14.67
C LYS A 222 -13.47 -1.19 15.53
N SER A 223 -14.06 -0.14 16.09
CA SER A 223 -13.39 0.85 16.94
C SER A 223 -12.71 0.25 18.17
N THR A 224 -13.16 -0.91 18.65
CA THR A 224 -12.50 -1.64 19.75
C THR A 224 -11.07 -2.07 19.40
N PHE A 225 -10.77 -2.32 18.12
CA PHE A 225 -9.44 -2.75 17.67
C PHE A 225 -8.65 -1.61 17.06
N ALA A 226 -9.28 -0.81 16.18
CA ALA A 226 -8.70 0.39 15.61
C ALA A 226 -9.61 1.60 15.89
N PRO A 227 -9.50 2.23 17.08
CA PRO A 227 -10.31 3.40 17.43
C PRO A 227 -9.99 4.61 16.54
N ILE A 228 -8.78 4.66 15.97
CA ILE A 228 -8.35 5.71 15.05
C ILE A 228 -8.22 5.09 13.66
N GLN A 229 -8.87 5.70 12.67
CA GLN A 229 -8.89 5.24 11.28
C GLN A 229 -8.77 6.44 10.35
N LEU A 230 -7.58 6.69 9.83
CA LEU A 230 -7.34 7.81 8.92
C LEU A 230 -7.74 7.43 7.49
N THR A 231 -8.62 8.22 6.90
CA THR A 231 -9.15 8.06 5.55
C THR A 231 -8.49 9.05 4.60
N GLY A 232 -8.70 8.90 3.30
CA GLY A 232 -8.13 9.82 2.31
C GLY A 232 -8.51 11.30 2.55
N ASP A 233 -9.68 11.56 3.13
CA ASP A 233 -10.11 12.93 3.47
C ASP A 233 -9.24 13.55 4.57
N ASP A 234 -8.73 12.75 5.52
CA ASP A 234 -7.80 13.24 6.54
C ASP A 234 -6.46 13.69 5.91
N PHE A 235 -6.05 13.06 4.81
CA PHE A 235 -4.84 13.38 4.06
C PHE A 235 -5.05 14.48 3.01
N ALA A 236 -6.30 14.81 2.66
CA ALA A 236 -6.61 15.89 1.74
C ALA A 236 -6.61 17.28 2.42
N GLN A 237 -6.36 17.34 3.73
CA GLN A 237 -6.38 18.58 4.48
C GLN A 237 -5.18 19.50 4.15
N PRO A 238 -5.37 20.84 4.18
CA PRO A 238 -4.31 21.80 3.87
C PRO A 238 -3.04 21.63 4.70
N ASP A 239 -3.15 21.15 5.94
CA ASP A 239 -2.03 21.03 6.88
C ASP A 239 -1.11 19.88 6.51
N PHE A 240 -1.69 18.71 6.22
CA PHE A 240 -0.95 17.58 5.67
C PHE A 240 -0.30 17.95 4.34
N GLU A 241 -1.04 18.67 3.50
CA GLU A 241 -0.55 19.12 2.19
C GLU A 241 0.64 20.08 2.31
N ARG A 242 0.66 20.94 3.34
CA ARG A 242 1.80 21.81 3.64
C ARG A 242 3.02 21.01 4.07
N GLU A 243 2.86 20.02 4.96
CA GLU A 243 3.97 19.17 5.39
C GLU A 243 4.51 18.32 4.24
N ARG A 244 3.64 17.75 3.41
CA ARG A 244 4.02 17.06 2.16
C ARG A 244 4.88 17.96 1.27
N LYS A 245 4.45 19.20 1.03
CA LYS A 245 5.20 20.19 0.23
C LYS A 245 6.53 20.60 0.88
N ARG A 246 6.61 20.68 2.21
CA ARG A 246 7.84 20.97 2.95
C ARG A 246 8.86 19.83 2.84
N GLY A 247 8.41 18.58 2.97
CA GLY A 247 9.24 17.40 2.76
C GLY A 247 9.93 17.40 1.39
N ARG A 248 9.19 17.74 0.33
CA ARG A 248 9.71 17.85 -1.05
C ARG A 248 10.83 18.89 -1.24
N LYS A 249 10.76 20.04 -0.55
CA LYS A 249 11.77 21.10 -0.70
C LYS A 249 13.15 20.71 -0.15
N LYS A 250 13.22 19.72 0.74
CA LYS A 250 14.48 19.24 1.32
C LYS A 250 15.22 18.25 0.41
N SER A 251 14.61 17.80 -0.69
CA SER A 251 15.17 16.76 -1.57
C SER A 251 15.52 17.23 -2.98
N THR A 252 15.46 18.55 -3.23
CA THR A 252 16.02 19.12 -4.47
C THR A 252 17.54 19.29 -4.28
N PRO A 253 18.40 18.70 -5.12
CA PRO A 253 19.83 19.01 -5.13
C PRO A 253 20.10 20.49 -5.39
#